data_AF-A0A9E4D1W2-F1
#
_entry.id   AF-A0A9E4D1W2-F1
#
_cell.length_a   1.000
_cell.length_b   1.000
_cell.length_c   1.000
_cell.angle_alpha   90.00
_cell.angle_beta   90.00
_cell.angle_gamma   90.00
#
_symmetry.space_group_name_H-M   'P 1'
#
loop_
_entity.id
_entity.type
_entity.pdbx_description
1 polymer ?
#
loop_
_entity_poly.entity_id
_entity_poly.type
_entity_poly.pdbx_seq_one_letter_code
_entity_poly.pdbx_strand_id
1 'polypeptide(L)' 'ALQDGPEPMDMVVHEAQGAERAIWWQRAVEVFPTYADYEISATGHGRVIPVFIASPA' A
#
# COMPACT_ATOMS: atom_id res chain seq x y z
N ALA A 1 -9.27 12.93 -8.62
CA ALA A 1 -10.28 11.91 -8.31
C ALA A 1 -9.74 10.49 -8.49
N LEU A 2 -9.96 9.64 -7.49
CA LEU A 2 -9.74 8.18 -7.47
C LEU A 2 -11.12 7.49 -7.54
N GLN A 3 -11.20 6.31 -8.14
CA GLN A 3 -12.47 5.56 -8.24
C GLN A 3 -12.36 4.22 -7.51
N ASP A 4 -13.15 4.09 -6.45
CA ASP A 4 -13.39 2.86 -5.71
C ASP A 4 -14.90 2.62 -5.66
N GLY A 5 -15.43 1.89 -6.64
CA GLY A 5 -16.87 1.75 -6.88
C GLY A 5 -17.37 2.47 -8.15
N PRO A 6 -18.66 2.79 -8.25
CA PRO A 6 -19.27 3.30 -9.49
C PRO A 6 -18.92 4.76 -9.81
N GLU A 7 -18.63 5.59 -8.80
CA GLU A 7 -18.40 7.02 -8.95
C GLU A 7 -16.99 7.42 -8.49
N PRO A 8 -16.32 8.37 -9.18
CA PRO A 8 -15.03 8.91 -8.76
C PRO A 8 -15.16 9.86 -7.56
N MET A 9 -14.16 9.88 -6.68
CA MET A 9 -14.10 10.73 -5.48
C MET A 9 -12.75 11.43 -5.33
N ASP A 10 -12.74 12.62 -4.74
CA ASP A 10 -11.49 13.31 -4.42
C ASP A 10 -10.84 12.71 -3.17
N MET A 11 -9.56 12.39 -3.29
CA MET A 11 -8.76 11.72 -2.26
C MET A 11 -7.42 12.45 -2.13
N VAL A 12 -6.94 12.55 -0.90
CA VAL A 12 -5.55 12.90 -0.58
C VAL A 12 -4.75 11.61 -0.46
N VAL A 13 -3.64 11.54 -1.19
CA VAL A 13 -2.77 10.36 -1.24
C VAL A 13 -1.36 10.73 -0.80
N HIS A 14 -0.79 9.93 0.10
CA HIS A 14 0.63 10.03 0.48
C HIS A 14 1.30 8.66 0.51
N GLU A 15 2.62 8.65 0.33
CA GLU A 15 3.43 7.45 0.56
C GLU A 15 3.62 7.24 2.06
N ALA A 16 3.18 6.09 2.56
CA ALA A 16 3.36 5.68 3.94
C ALA A 16 4.82 5.34 4.22
N GLN A 17 5.36 5.88 5.31
CA GLN A 17 6.77 5.70 5.69
C GLN A 17 6.89 5.11 7.10
N GLY A 18 8.05 4.53 7.40
CA GLY A 18 8.38 4.03 8.74
C GLY A 18 7.31 3.11 9.34
N ALA A 19 6.83 3.47 10.54
CA ALA A 19 5.83 2.70 11.29
C ALA A 19 4.46 2.63 10.59
N GLU A 20 4.05 3.70 9.90
CA GLU A 20 2.79 3.72 9.16
C GLU A 20 2.82 2.70 8.02
N ARG A 21 3.94 2.63 7.28
CA ARG A 21 4.15 1.61 6.24
C ARG A 21 4.04 0.20 6.81
N ALA A 22 4.67 -0.05 7.95
CA ALA A 22 4.68 -1.39 8.56
C ALA A 22 3.26 -1.85 8.93
N ILE A 23 2.46 -0.97 9.54
CA ILE A 23 1.08 -1.27 9.92
C ILE A 23 0.23 -1.59 8.69
N TRP A 24 0.30 -0.74 7.66
CA TRP A 24 -0.49 -0.94 6.45
C TRP A 24 -0.03 -2.11 5.61
N TRP A 25 1.27 -2.40 5.59
CA TRP A 25 1.81 -3.58 4.94
C TRP A 25 1.31 -4.87 5.59
N GLN A 26 1.28 -4.93 6.93
CA GLN A 26 0.73 -6.07 7.65
C GLN A 26 -0.75 -6.32 7.27
N ARG A 27 -1.55 -5.24 7.20
CA ARG A 27 -2.96 -5.34 6.74
C ARG A 27 -3.06 -5.80 5.29
N ALA A 28 -2.19 -5.31 4.41
CA ALA A 28 -2.18 -5.71 3.01
C ALA A 28 -1.87 -7.21 2.84
N VAL A 29 -0.90 -7.73 3.59
CA VAL A 29 -0.55 -9.17 3.60
C VAL A 29 -1.67 -10.02 4.20
N GLU A 30 -2.38 -9.52 5.22
CA GLU A 30 -3.54 -10.22 5.79
C GLU A 30 -4.67 -10.43 4.75
N VAL A 31 -4.90 -9.44 3.88
CA VAL A 31 -5.90 -9.52 2.80
C VAL A 31 -5.38 -10.31 1.60
N PHE A 32 -4.09 -10.15 1.25
CA PHE A 32 -3.47 -10.82 0.11
C PHE A 32 -2.09 -11.39 0.48
N PRO A 33 -2.05 -12.64 1.00
CA PRO A 33 -0.83 -13.22 1.58
C PRO A 33 0.37 -13.31 0.64
N THR A 34 0.15 -13.37 -0.68
CA THR A 34 1.22 -13.44 -1.69
C THR A 34 2.07 -12.17 -1.76
N TYR A 35 1.64 -11.05 -1.17
CA TYR A 35 2.48 -9.86 -1.03
C TYR A 35 3.74 -10.13 -0.21
N ALA A 36 3.72 -11.07 0.74
CA ALA A 36 4.92 -11.48 1.47
C ALA A 36 6.02 -12.01 0.52
N ASP A 37 5.64 -12.82 -0.46
CA ASP A 37 6.58 -13.35 -1.46
C ASP A 37 7.15 -12.23 -2.34
N TYR A 38 6.35 -11.21 -2.65
CA TYR A 38 6.80 -10.06 -3.43
C TYR A 38 7.79 -9.20 -2.63
N GLU A 39 7.61 -9.03 -1.33
CA GLU A 39 8.57 -8.33 -0.47
C GLU A 39 9.90 -9.05 -0.41
N ILE A 40 9.91 -10.39 -0.33
CA ILE A 40 11.14 -11.19 -0.40
C ILE A 40 11.86 -10.94 -1.73
N SER A 41 11.13 -10.99 -2.84
CA SER A 41 11.71 -10.70 -4.16
C SER A 41 12.24 -9.27 -4.25
N ALA A 42 11.46 -8.27 -3.81
CA ALA A 42 11.86 -6.86 -3.88
C ALA A 42 13.11 -6.58 -3.05
N THR A 43 13.14 -7.03 -1.80
CA THR A 43 14.27 -6.85 -0.87
C THR A 43 15.52 -7.60 -1.35
N GLY A 44 15.38 -8.78 -1.95
CA GLY A 44 16.47 -9.49 -2.62
C GLY A 44 17.11 -8.69 -3.77
N HIS A 45 16.39 -7.73 -4.35
CA HIS A 45 16.89 -6.81 -5.37
C HIS A 45 17.18 -5.39 -4.82
N GLY A 46 17.25 -5.22 -3.49
CA GLY A 46 17.53 -3.93 -2.86
C GLY A 46 16.41 -2.89 -3.02
N ARG A 47 15.17 -3.33 -3.25
CA ARG A 47 14.01 -2.45 -3.40
C ARG A 47 13.04 -2.64 -2.24
N VAL A 48 12.30 -1.58 -1.94
CA VAL A 48 11.15 -1.61 -1.02
C VAL A 48 9.90 -1.34 -1.83
N ILE A 49 8.84 -2.12 -1.60
CA ILE A 49 7.55 -1.91 -2.25
C ILE A 49 6.88 -0.68 -1.61
N PRO A 50 6.61 0.39 -2.36
CA PRO A 50 5.97 1.59 -1.82
C PRO A 50 4.51 1.28 -1.45
N VAL A 51 4.05 1.89 -0.36
CA VAL A 51 2.67 1.78 0.10
C VAL A 51 2.07 3.17 0.09
N PHE A 52 0.95 3.34 -0.62
CA PHE A 52 0.23 4.61 -0.66
C PHE A 52 -1.08 4.47 0.11
N ILE A 53 -1.38 5.47 0.93
CA ILE A 53 -2.65 5.56 1.65
C ILE A 53 -3.48 6.63 0.97
N ALA A 54 -4.69 6.26 0.56
CA ALA A 54 -5.68 7.20 0.08
C ALA A 54 -6.68 7.48 1.21
N SER A 55 -6.94 8.75 1.47
CA SER A 55 -7.96 9.22 2.41
C SER A 55 -8.89 10.22 1.71
N PRO A 56 -10.19 10.26 2.04
CA PRO A 56 -11.09 11.27 1.50
C PRO A 56 -10.53 12.68 1.73
N ALA A 57 -10.65 13.52 0.70
CA ALA A 57 -10.22 14.93 0.76
C ALA A 57 -11.05 15.78 1.73
#